data_AF-A0A5C1ANB8-F1
#
_entry.id   AF-A0A5C1ANB8-F1
#
_cell.length_a   1.000
_cell.length_b   1.000
_cell.length_c   1.000
_cell.angle_alpha   90.00
_cell.angle_beta   90.00
_cell.angle_gamma   90.00
#
_symmetry.space_group_name_H-M   'P 1'
#
loop_
_entity.id
_entity.type
_entity.pdbx_description
1 polymer ?
#
loop_
_entity_poly.entity_id
_entity_poly.type
_entity_poly.pdbx_seq_one_letter_code
_entity_poly.pdbx_strand_id
1 'polypeptide(L)'
;MIEQIAFGLTFAVLNRARGSKFFGYLTSTNEARALATAGMAAATALVAGGDDLHLLQVFWWTSATLAFWEIWGWGKYFAAIHGIIDASGGSLKPVDWLMSKLNLPTDTFEQRKRWGTVAMGLRQAMIAPCIVGLAFLTGHPERAWLACFTLLLGLPYYAGGKISQKWAGVIAETTTGVIISNLIFNSVTA
;
A
#
# COMPACT_ATOMS: atom_id res chain seq x y z
N MET A 1 -12.77 -3.99 19.23
CA MET A 1 -13.61 -3.36 18.17
C MET A 1 -13.33 -1.86 18.02
N ILE A 2 -13.41 -1.04 19.09
CA ILE A 2 -13.14 0.41 19.00
C ILE A 2 -11.70 0.70 18.53
N GLU A 3 -10.72 0.02 19.10
CA GLU A 3 -9.29 0.16 18.73
C GLU A 3 -9.03 -0.18 17.25
N GLN A 4 -9.62 -1.27 16.76
CA GLN A 4 -9.52 -1.68 15.36
C GLN A 4 -10.12 -0.63 14.40
N ILE A 5 -11.23 0.01 14.78
CA ILE A 5 -11.84 1.09 14.00
C ILE A 5 -10.92 2.31 14.00
N ALA A 6 -10.40 2.74 15.15
CA ALA A 6 -9.50 3.88 15.26
C ALA A 6 -8.19 3.65 14.48
N PHE A 7 -7.63 2.45 14.57
CA PHE A 7 -6.46 2.02 13.81
C PHE A 7 -6.74 2.05 12.31
N GLY A 8 -7.89 1.53 11.89
CA GLY A 8 -8.29 1.53 10.49
C GLY A 8 -8.52 2.91 9.91
N LEU A 9 -9.11 3.83 10.67
CA LEU A 9 -9.25 5.23 10.26
C LEU A 9 -7.89 5.92 10.16
N THR A 10 -6.98 5.66 11.10
CA THR A 10 -5.61 6.22 11.08
C THR A 10 -4.87 5.80 9.81
N PHE A 11 -4.87 4.49 9.51
CA PHE A 11 -4.28 3.97 8.29
C PHE A 11 -4.96 4.53 7.04
N ALA A 12 -6.30 4.58 6.99
CA ALA A 12 -7.02 5.16 5.85
C ALA A 12 -6.63 6.62 5.60
N VAL A 13 -6.50 7.43 6.65
CA VAL A 13 -6.11 8.84 6.57
C VAL A 13 -4.66 8.99 6.14
N LEU A 14 -3.71 8.29 6.77
CA LEU A 14 -2.28 8.37 6.41
C LEU A 14 -2.03 7.85 4.99
N ASN A 15 -2.70 6.76 4.63
CA ASN A 15 -2.67 6.18 3.29
C ASN A 15 -3.36 7.06 2.23
N ARG A 16 -4.25 7.97 2.63
CA ARG A 16 -4.78 9.00 1.74
C ARG A 16 -3.87 10.22 1.69
N ALA A 17 -3.32 10.62 2.83
CA ALA A 17 -2.45 11.79 2.98
C ALA A 17 -1.27 11.72 2.00
N ARG A 18 -0.72 10.51 1.77
CA ARG A 18 0.35 10.25 0.79
C ARG A 18 0.05 10.71 -0.64
N GLY A 19 -1.22 10.63 -1.07
CA GLY A 19 -1.69 10.88 -2.43
C GLY A 19 -2.54 12.16 -2.54
N SER A 20 -2.66 12.92 -1.45
CA SER A 20 -3.60 14.04 -1.36
C SER A 20 -2.91 15.40 -1.50
N LYS A 21 -3.69 16.36 -2.00
CA LYS A 21 -3.31 17.71 -2.39
C LYS A 21 -2.87 18.65 -1.24
N PHE A 22 -2.35 18.16 -0.12
CA PHE A 22 -1.73 19.07 0.85
C PHE A 22 -0.50 19.79 0.24
N PHE A 23 0.10 19.22 -0.83
CA PHE A 23 1.28 19.78 -1.50
C PHE A 23 1.20 19.88 -3.04
N GLY A 24 0.04 19.58 -3.66
CA GLY A 24 -0.16 19.65 -5.13
C GLY A 24 -0.30 18.29 -5.82
N TYR A 25 -1.05 18.25 -6.93
CA TYR A 25 -1.45 17.02 -7.66
C TYR A 25 -0.27 16.23 -8.27
N LEU A 26 0.89 16.87 -8.42
CA LEU A 26 2.13 16.30 -8.98
C LEU A 26 3.22 16.07 -7.91
N THR A 27 2.92 16.38 -6.66
CA THR A 27 3.89 16.46 -5.55
C THR A 27 3.38 15.63 -4.38
N SER A 28 3.13 14.34 -4.65
CA SER A 28 3.35 13.33 -3.62
C SER A 28 4.86 13.27 -3.41
N THR A 29 5.36 14.04 -2.46
CA THR A 29 6.79 14.14 -2.21
C THR A 29 7.26 12.91 -1.41
N ASN A 30 8.53 12.52 -1.56
CA ASN A 30 9.06 11.39 -0.82
C ASN A 30 8.95 11.61 0.70
N GLU A 31 8.96 12.86 1.14
CA GLU A 31 8.78 13.30 2.52
C GLU A 31 7.36 13.00 3.03
N ALA A 32 6.31 13.31 2.26
CA ALA A 32 4.93 13.00 2.66
C ALA A 32 4.70 11.49 2.77
N ARG A 33 5.30 10.69 1.86
CA ARG A 33 5.25 9.23 1.92
C ARG A 33 6.03 8.68 3.11
N ALA A 34 7.21 9.23 3.39
CA ALA A 34 8.04 8.84 4.53
C ALA A 34 7.33 9.16 5.85
N LEU A 35 6.73 10.34 5.99
CA LEU A 35 5.99 10.73 7.19
C LEU A 35 4.74 9.85 7.40
N ALA A 36 3.96 9.60 6.35
CA ALA A 36 2.83 8.69 6.43
C ALA A 36 3.26 7.26 6.81
N THR A 37 4.38 6.80 6.24
CA THR A 37 4.98 5.49 6.56
C THR A 37 5.39 5.39 8.03
N ALA A 38 6.08 6.42 8.54
CA ALA A 38 6.48 6.47 9.95
C ALA A 38 5.27 6.51 10.88
N GLY A 39 4.23 7.28 10.54
CA GLY A 39 2.98 7.32 11.31
C GLY A 39 2.25 5.98 11.35
N MET A 40 2.19 5.27 10.22
CA MET A 40 1.63 3.91 10.15
C MET A 40 2.45 2.92 11.00
N ALA A 41 3.77 3.00 10.94
CA ALA A 41 4.66 2.17 11.74
C ALA A 41 4.54 2.42 13.25
N ALA A 42 4.43 3.68 13.66
CA ALA A 42 4.20 4.04 15.06
C ALA A 42 2.85 3.50 15.56
N ALA A 43 1.79 3.65 14.76
CA ALA A 43 0.49 3.08 15.10
C ALA A 43 0.55 1.55 15.23
N THR A 44 1.25 0.85 14.32
CA THR A 44 1.43 -0.61 14.38
C THR A 44 2.18 -1.02 15.64
N ALA A 45 3.27 -0.34 15.99
CA ALA A 45 4.02 -0.63 17.23
C ALA A 45 3.13 -0.47 18.47
N LEU A 46 2.39 0.64 18.57
CA LEU A 46 1.49 0.88 19.70
C LEU A 46 0.40 -0.19 19.83
N VAL A 47 -0.14 -0.68 18.71
CA VAL A 47 -1.17 -1.73 18.71
C VAL A 47 -0.60 -3.12 18.99
N ALA A 48 0.62 -3.41 18.55
CA ALA A 48 1.30 -4.67 18.89
C ALA A 48 1.56 -4.79 20.41
N GLY A 49 1.74 -3.66 21.10
CA GLY A 49 2.05 -3.63 22.53
C GLY A 49 3.46 -4.17 22.83
N GLY A 50 3.79 -4.44 24.09
CA GLY A 50 5.09 -4.99 24.49
C GLY A 50 6.04 -4.01 25.17
N ASP A 51 7.29 -4.43 25.36
CA ASP A 51 8.36 -3.60 25.94
C ASP A 51 8.99 -2.67 24.89
N ASP A 52 9.84 -1.73 25.35
CA ASP A 52 10.44 -0.71 24.47
C ASP A 52 11.24 -1.34 23.31
N LEU A 53 11.93 -2.46 23.56
CA LEU A 53 12.73 -3.12 22.53
C LEU A 53 11.85 -3.76 21.46
N HIS A 54 10.76 -4.41 21.85
CA HIS A 54 9.81 -4.99 20.92
C HIS A 54 9.10 -3.91 20.10
N LEU A 55 8.68 -2.80 20.72
CA LEU A 55 8.07 -1.67 20.02
C LEU A 55 9.00 -1.08 18.96
N LEU A 56 10.30 -0.96 19.26
CA LEU A 56 11.31 -0.51 18.29
C LEU A 56 11.47 -1.49 17.12
N GLN A 57 11.48 -2.80 17.38
CA GLN A 57 11.57 -3.82 16.33
C GLN A 57 10.36 -3.75 15.39
N VAL A 58 9.15 -3.70 15.94
CA VAL A 58 7.90 -3.58 15.18
C VAL A 58 7.89 -2.29 14.37
N PHE A 59 8.30 -1.16 14.96
CA PHE A 59 8.39 0.13 14.28
C PHE A 59 9.35 0.08 13.09
N TRP A 60 10.58 -0.39 13.29
CA TRP A 60 11.59 -0.41 12.23
C TRP A 60 11.24 -1.41 11.12
N TRP A 61 10.71 -2.57 11.47
CA TRP A 61 10.24 -3.56 10.50
C TRP A 61 9.10 -3.01 9.64
N THR A 62 8.08 -2.44 10.28
CA THR A 62 6.92 -1.85 9.58
C THR A 62 7.37 -0.69 8.70
N SER A 63 8.24 0.19 9.21
CA SER A 63 8.76 1.33 8.44
C SER A 63 9.52 0.88 7.19
N ALA A 64 10.43 -0.10 7.31
CA ALA A 64 11.24 -0.58 6.20
C ALA A 64 10.39 -1.25 5.11
N THR A 65 9.46 -2.11 5.50
CA THR A 65 8.61 -2.85 4.57
C THR A 65 7.59 -1.95 3.88
N LEU A 66 6.97 -1.02 4.61
CA LEU A 66 6.06 -0.04 4.02
C LEU A 66 6.80 0.97 3.14
N ALA A 67 8.01 1.42 3.51
CA ALA A 67 8.81 2.31 2.65
C ALA A 67 9.11 1.67 1.28
N PHE A 68 9.41 0.37 1.29
CA PHE A 68 9.63 -0.40 0.07
C PHE A 68 8.39 -0.51 -0.82
N TRP A 69 7.22 -0.63 -0.21
CA TRP A 69 5.93 -0.62 -0.89
C TRP A 69 5.55 0.78 -1.44
N GLU A 70 5.91 1.85 -0.72
CA GLU A 70 5.27 3.16 -0.90
C GLU A 70 6.06 4.18 -1.70
N ILE A 71 7.38 4.21 -1.56
CA ILE A 71 8.14 5.41 -1.94
C ILE A 71 8.41 5.47 -3.44
N TRP A 72 8.78 4.37 -4.09
CA TRP A 72 9.34 4.44 -5.45
C TRP A 72 8.35 4.09 -6.54
N GLY A 73 8.17 4.96 -7.54
CA GLY A 73 7.45 4.67 -8.78
C GLY A 73 5.93 4.54 -8.70
N TRP A 74 5.31 5.06 -7.64
CA TRP A 74 3.84 5.12 -7.49
C TRP A 74 3.15 5.80 -8.68
N GLY A 75 3.64 6.97 -9.09
CA GLY A 75 3.02 7.81 -10.13
C GLY A 75 2.84 7.09 -11.46
N LYS A 76 3.88 6.39 -11.93
CA LYS A 76 3.87 5.61 -13.19
C LYS A 76 2.71 4.62 -13.23
N TYR A 77 2.59 3.79 -12.19
CA TYR A 77 1.59 2.73 -12.15
C TYR A 77 0.17 3.28 -11.93
N PHE A 78 0.05 4.32 -11.10
CA PHE A 78 -1.22 4.99 -10.84
C PHE A 78 -1.77 5.70 -12.09
N ALA A 79 -0.91 6.37 -12.87
CA ALA A 79 -1.27 6.96 -14.16
C ALA A 79 -1.77 5.90 -15.15
N ALA A 80 -1.11 4.73 -15.19
CA ALA A 80 -1.50 3.63 -16.08
C ALA A 80 -2.90 3.06 -15.77
N ILE A 81 -3.33 3.00 -14.50
CA ILE A 81 -4.73 2.62 -14.15
C ILE A 81 -5.76 3.56 -14.77
N HIS A 82 -5.38 4.80 -15.04
CA HIS A 82 -6.24 5.80 -15.69
C HIS A 82 -6.07 5.81 -17.22
N GLY A 83 -5.33 4.84 -17.78
CA GLY A 83 -5.09 4.71 -19.21
C GLY A 83 -4.03 5.69 -19.75
N ILE A 84 -3.27 6.33 -18.87
CA ILE A 84 -2.25 7.34 -19.20
C ILE A 84 -0.86 6.69 -19.16
N ILE A 85 -0.01 6.97 -20.15
CA ILE A 85 1.42 6.63 -20.08
C ILE A 85 2.15 7.79 -19.42
N ASP A 86 2.71 7.53 -18.24
CA ASP A 86 3.66 8.44 -17.60
C ASP A 86 5.08 7.89 -17.76
N ALA A 87 5.79 8.37 -18.79
CA ALA A 87 7.19 8.02 -19.04
C ALA A 87 8.17 8.76 -18.12
N SER A 88 7.72 9.79 -17.40
CA SER A 88 8.53 10.59 -16.48
C SER A 88 8.50 10.05 -15.04
N GLY A 89 7.49 9.25 -14.72
CA GLY A 89 7.40 8.57 -13.43
C GLY A 89 8.56 7.62 -13.22
N GLY A 90 9.29 7.81 -12.10
CA GLY A 90 10.28 6.84 -11.64
C GLY A 90 9.66 5.44 -11.54
N SER A 91 10.50 4.39 -11.56
CA SER A 91 10.01 3.03 -11.57
C SER A 91 10.49 2.20 -10.38
N LEU A 92 9.69 1.18 -10.03
CA LEU A 92 10.05 0.19 -9.03
C LEU A 92 10.54 -1.05 -9.77
N LYS A 93 11.87 -1.23 -9.83
CA LYS A 93 12.53 -2.27 -10.64
C LYS A 93 11.91 -3.68 -10.51
N PRO A 94 11.53 -4.17 -9.31
CA PRO A 94 10.87 -5.48 -9.20
C PRO A 94 9.53 -5.59 -9.95
N VAL A 95 8.67 -4.56 -9.82
CA VAL A 95 7.36 -4.55 -10.49
C VAL A 95 7.54 -4.45 -11.99
N ASP A 96 8.41 -3.55 -12.46
CA ASP A 96 8.73 -3.42 -13.89
C ASP A 96 9.28 -4.72 -14.48
N TRP A 97 10.18 -5.40 -13.76
CA TRP A 97 10.71 -6.69 -14.17
C TRP A 97 9.61 -7.74 -14.30
N LEU A 98 8.72 -7.87 -13.31
CA LEU A 98 7.58 -8.80 -13.37
C LEU A 98 6.64 -8.46 -14.54
N MET A 99 6.31 -7.18 -14.72
CA MET A 99 5.46 -6.74 -15.82
C MET A 99 6.09 -7.04 -17.18
N SER A 100 7.42 -6.94 -17.31
CA SER A 100 8.14 -7.32 -18.54
C SER A 100 8.03 -8.82 -18.86
N LYS A 101 7.87 -9.68 -17.85
CA LYS A 101 7.67 -11.13 -18.04
C LYS A 101 6.25 -11.47 -18.43
N LEU A 102 5.27 -10.66 -18.03
CA LEU A 102 3.86 -10.87 -18.38
C LEU A 102 3.53 -10.40 -19.81
N ASN A 103 4.38 -9.57 -20.42
CA ASN A 103 4.24 -9.07 -21.79
C ASN A 103 2.82 -8.55 -22.11
N LEU A 104 2.21 -7.84 -21.16
CA LEU A 104 0.86 -7.32 -21.33
C LEU A 104 0.88 -6.13 -22.31
N PRO A 105 0.01 -6.11 -23.33
CA PRO A 105 -0.03 -5.03 -24.30
C PRO A 105 -0.46 -3.71 -23.65
N THR A 106 -0.04 -2.60 -24.23
CA THR A 106 -0.31 -1.23 -23.72
C THR A 106 -0.73 -0.25 -24.83
N ASP A 107 -1.18 -0.75 -25.98
CA ASP A 107 -1.42 0.08 -27.17
C ASP A 107 -2.73 0.86 -27.06
N THR A 108 -3.76 0.23 -26.50
CA THR A 108 -5.09 0.83 -26.31
C THR A 108 -5.33 1.33 -24.89
N PHE A 109 -6.32 2.20 -24.72
CA PHE A 109 -6.72 2.73 -23.42
C PHE A 109 -7.06 1.62 -22.40
N GLU A 110 -7.88 0.64 -22.78
CA GLU A 110 -8.26 -0.46 -21.88
C GLU A 110 -7.10 -1.41 -21.58
N GLN A 111 -6.19 -1.61 -22.54
CA GLN A 111 -4.97 -2.38 -22.32
C GLN A 111 -4.06 -1.69 -21.30
N ARG A 112 -3.88 -0.36 -21.39
CA ARG A 112 -3.12 0.42 -20.40
C ARG A 112 -3.73 0.34 -18.99
N LYS A 113 -5.06 0.42 -18.88
CA LYS A 113 -5.76 0.27 -17.59
C LYS A 113 -5.54 -1.11 -16.97
N ARG A 114 -5.61 -2.17 -17.79
CA ARG A 114 -5.33 -3.53 -17.35
C ARG A 114 -3.87 -3.67 -16.90
N TRP A 115 -2.93 -3.16 -17.68
CA TRP A 115 -1.52 -3.13 -17.31
C TRP A 115 -1.30 -2.42 -15.97
N GLY A 116 -1.86 -1.22 -15.80
CA GLY A 116 -1.76 -0.45 -14.56
C GLY A 116 -2.38 -1.16 -13.37
N THR A 117 -3.51 -1.84 -13.57
CA THR A 117 -4.16 -2.66 -12.53
C THR A 117 -3.27 -3.80 -12.07
N VAL A 118 -2.65 -4.53 -13.00
CA VAL A 118 -1.74 -5.64 -12.67
C VAL A 118 -0.48 -5.10 -11.99
N ALA A 119 0.12 -4.04 -12.53
CA ALA A 119 1.30 -3.42 -11.93
C ALA A 119 1.02 -2.93 -10.50
N MET A 120 -0.16 -2.36 -10.26
CA MET A 120 -0.56 -1.93 -8.93
C MET A 120 -0.89 -3.11 -8.03
N GLY A 121 -1.56 -4.16 -8.50
CA GLY A 121 -1.75 -5.38 -7.72
C GLY A 121 -0.42 -6.00 -7.27
N LEU A 122 0.53 -6.14 -8.18
CA LEU A 122 1.89 -6.63 -7.88
C LEU A 122 2.61 -5.73 -6.89
N ARG A 123 2.49 -4.42 -7.05
CA ARG A 123 3.04 -3.46 -6.10
C ARG A 123 2.41 -3.64 -4.73
N GLN A 124 1.09 -3.69 -4.66
CA GLN A 124 0.36 -3.85 -3.39
C GLN A 124 0.70 -5.17 -2.68
N ALA A 125 0.98 -6.23 -3.43
CA ALA A 125 1.47 -7.50 -2.89
C ALA A 125 2.83 -7.38 -2.18
N MET A 126 3.61 -6.32 -2.45
CA MET A 126 4.89 -6.08 -1.78
C MET A 126 4.74 -5.68 -0.30
N ILE A 127 3.51 -5.50 0.20
CA ILE A 127 3.24 -5.40 1.63
C ILE A 127 3.24 -6.77 2.33
N ALA A 128 3.19 -7.89 1.60
CA ALA A 128 3.19 -9.24 2.17
C ALA A 128 4.32 -9.48 3.20
N PRO A 129 5.58 -9.07 2.97
CA PRO A 129 6.65 -9.20 3.96
C PRO A 129 6.38 -8.47 5.27
N CYS A 130 5.65 -7.34 5.23
CA CYS A 130 5.22 -6.63 6.44
C CYS A 130 4.32 -7.55 7.29
N ILE A 131 3.27 -8.10 6.68
CA ILE A 131 2.30 -8.99 7.36
C ILE A 131 2.98 -10.24 7.91
N VAL A 132 3.84 -10.89 7.10
CA VAL A 132 4.58 -12.07 7.54
C VAL A 132 5.50 -11.71 8.70
N GLY A 133 6.38 -10.72 8.55
CA GLY A 133 7.34 -10.41 9.60
C GLY A 133 6.70 -9.93 10.90
N LEU A 134 5.60 -9.15 10.81
CA LEU A 134 4.83 -8.77 11.99
C LEU A 134 4.26 -9.97 12.73
N ALA A 135 3.62 -10.91 12.02
CA ALA A 135 3.10 -12.14 12.60
C ALA A 135 4.19 -12.93 13.36
N PHE A 136 5.41 -13.02 12.81
CA PHE A 136 6.52 -13.67 13.51
C PHE A 136 7.06 -12.87 14.70
N LEU A 137 7.21 -11.54 14.54
CA LEU A 137 7.73 -10.67 15.61
C LEU A 137 6.80 -10.65 16.82
N THR A 138 5.49 -10.66 16.61
CA THR A 138 4.48 -10.60 17.67
C THR A 138 4.05 -11.98 18.18
N GLY A 139 4.74 -13.06 17.79
CA GLY A 139 4.48 -14.41 18.31
C GLY A 139 3.22 -15.09 17.76
N HIS A 140 2.73 -14.65 16.61
CA HIS A 140 1.55 -15.17 15.92
C HIS A 140 1.86 -15.71 14.51
N PRO A 141 2.88 -16.59 14.32
CA PRO A 141 3.28 -17.04 12.99
C PRO A 141 2.17 -17.75 12.21
N GLU A 142 1.19 -18.34 12.91
CA GLU A 142 -0.01 -18.93 12.32
C GLU A 142 -0.88 -17.91 11.57
N ARG A 143 -0.62 -16.60 11.70
CA ARG A 143 -1.34 -15.53 10.99
C ARG A 143 -0.62 -15.03 9.75
N ALA A 144 0.56 -15.56 9.43
CA ALA A 144 1.31 -15.20 8.23
C ALA A 144 0.51 -15.44 6.94
N TRP A 145 -0.48 -16.35 6.94
CA TRP A 145 -1.37 -16.58 5.79
C TRP A 145 -2.19 -15.35 5.39
N LEU A 146 -2.40 -14.38 6.28
CA LEU A 146 -3.06 -13.12 5.97
C LEU A 146 -2.32 -12.35 4.85
N ALA A 147 -1.03 -12.60 4.68
CA ALA A 147 -0.23 -12.03 3.59
C ALA A 147 -0.76 -12.41 2.19
N CYS A 148 -1.48 -13.54 2.05
CA CYS A 148 -2.10 -13.94 0.78
C CYS A 148 -3.15 -12.94 0.29
N PHE A 149 -3.84 -12.23 1.19
CA PHE A 149 -4.84 -11.23 0.82
C PHE A 149 -4.24 -9.97 0.21
N THR A 150 -2.93 -9.74 0.37
CA THR A 150 -2.25 -8.57 -0.22
C THR A 150 -2.28 -8.58 -1.74
N LEU A 151 -2.42 -9.76 -2.37
CA LEU A 151 -2.61 -9.92 -3.81
C LEU A 151 -3.91 -9.27 -4.32
N LEU A 152 -4.91 -9.11 -3.45
CA LEU A 152 -6.21 -8.55 -3.79
C LEU A 152 -6.27 -7.02 -3.64
N LEU A 153 -5.24 -6.39 -3.07
CA LEU A 153 -5.19 -4.95 -2.82
C LEU A 153 -5.12 -4.09 -4.09
N GLY A 154 -4.90 -4.70 -5.26
CA GLY A 154 -5.04 -4.01 -6.56
C GLY A 154 -6.50 -3.79 -6.98
N LEU A 155 -7.45 -4.57 -6.44
CA LEU A 155 -8.87 -4.51 -6.83
C LEU A 155 -9.56 -3.17 -6.53
N PRO A 156 -9.32 -2.51 -5.37
CA PRO A 156 -9.86 -1.18 -5.10
C PRO A 156 -9.50 -0.15 -6.18
N TYR A 157 -8.29 -0.22 -6.73
CA TYR A 157 -7.86 0.68 -7.81
C TYR A 157 -8.59 0.40 -9.13
N TYR A 158 -8.78 -0.87 -9.46
CA TYR A 158 -9.54 -1.27 -10.63
C TYR A 158 -11.01 -0.85 -10.54
N ALA A 159 -11.66 -1.12 -9.40
CA ALA A 159 -13.05 -0.75 -9.15
C ALA A 159 -13.24 0.77 -9.12
N GLY A 160 -12.36 1.50 -8.42
CA GLY A 160 -12.37 2.95 -8.35
C GLY A 160 -12.31 3.60 -9.73
N GLY A 161 -11.41 3.12 -10.60
CA GLY A 161 -11.25 3.60 -11.97
C GLY A 161 -12.48 3.38 -12.88
N LYS A 162 -13.40 2.47 -12.51
CA LYS A 162 -14.67 2.27 -13.22
C LYS A 162 -15.82 3.12 -12.68
N ILE A 163 -15.83 3.43 -11.39
CA ILE A 163 -16.95 4.12 -10.72
C ILE A 163 -16.87 5.63 -10.95
N SER A 164 -15.70 6.24 -10.81
CA SER A 164 -15.56 7.69 -10.98
C SER A 164 -14.10 8.08 -11.18
N GLN A 165 -13.73 8.66 -12.33
CA GLN A 165 -12.36 9.15 -12.52
C GLN A 165 -11.96 10.25 -11.54
N LYS A 166 -12.93 11.04 -11.05
CA LYS A 166 -12.67 12.12 -10.09
C LYS A 166 -12.38 11.59 -8.68
N TRP A 167 -13.07 10.52 -8.27
CA TRP A 167 -12.98 9.99 -6.90
C TRP A 167 -12.24 8.66 -6.81
N ALA A 168 -11.84 8.05 -7.94
CA ALA A 168 -11.17 6.76 -8.04
C ALA A 168 -9.99 6.65 -7.07
N GLY A 169 -9.10 7.65 -7.09
CA GLY A 169 -7.93 7.69 -6.21
C GLY A 169 -8.29 7.75 -4.73
N VAL A 170 -9.24 8.61 -4.36
CA VAL A 170 -9.67 8.77 -2.96
C VAL A 170 -10.28 7.48 -2.43
N ILE A 171 -11.19 6.88 -3.19
CA ILE A 171 -11.86 5.63 -2.82
C ILE A 171 -10.83 4.51 -2.73
N ALA A 172 -10.01 4.32 -3.77
CA ALA A 172 -9.02 3.25 -3.80
C ALA A 172 -7.98 3.37 -2.68
N GLU A 173 -7.44 4.56 -2.43
CA GLU A 173 -6.46 4.79 -1.37
C GLU A 173 -7.08 4.58 0.02
N THR A 174 -8.28 5.12 0.27
CA THR A 174 -8.96 4.95 1.56
C THR A 174 -9.28 3.48 1.80
N THR A 175 -9.88 2.79 0.83
CA THR A 175 -10.23 1.37 0.93
C THR A 175 -8.99 0.50 1.11
N THR A 176 -7.91 0.76 0.37
CA THR A 176 -6.65 0.02 0.51
C THR A 176 -6.06 0.22 1.92
N GLY A 177 -6.09 1.44 2.44
CA GLY A 177 -5.63 1.74 3.81
C GLY A 177 -6.40 0.96 4.86
N VAL A 178 -7.74 0.88 4.74
CA VAL A 178 -8.58 0.08 5.64
C VAL A 178 -8.29 -1.41 5.52
N ILE A 179 -8.08 -1.95 4.32
CA ILE A 179 -7.77 -3.38 4.18
C ILE A 179 -6.41 -3.68 4.83
N ILE A 180 -5.40 -2.87 4.54
CA ILE A 180 -4.05 -3.02 5.12
C ILE A 180 -4.09 -2.94 6.64
N SER A 181 -4.83 -1.97 7.20
CA SER A 181 -4.98 -1.85 8.64
C SER A 181 -5.59 -3.10 9.26
N ASN A 182 -6.59 -3.69 8.61
CA ASN A 182 -7.20 -4.93 9.10
C ASN A 182 -6.21 -6.09 9.02
N LEU A 183 -5.44 -6.23 7.94
CA LEU A 183 -4.42 -7.27 7.82
C LEU A 183 -3.35 -7.12 8.90
N ILE A 184 -2.88 -5.89 9.14
CA ILE A 184 -1.87 -5.60 10.16
C ILE A 184 -2.42 -5.84 11.56
N PHE A 185 -3.57 -5.25 11.90
CA PHE A 185 -4.20 -5.41 13.22
C PHE A 185 -4.36 -6.88 13.56
N ASN A 186 -4.96 -7.65 12.63
CA ASN A 186 -5.14 -9.09 12.84
C ASN A 186 -3.83 -9.87 12.79
N SER A 187 -2.74 -9.36 12.23
CA SER A 187 -1.43 -10.02 12.32
C SER A 187 -0.73 -9.83 13.68
N VAL A 188 -1.07 -8.77 14.41
CA VAL A 188 -0.35 -8.38 15.64
C VAL A 188 -1.15 -8.51 16.94
N THR A 189 -2.49 -8.46 16.89
CA THR A 189 -3.34 -8.52 18.10
C THR A 189 -4.02 -9.88 18.23
N ALA A 190 -3.84 -10.57 19.36
CA ALA A 190 -4.51 -11.84 19.66
C ALA A 190 -6.04 -11.79 19.53
#